data_AF-A0A166IYA2-F1
#
_entry.id   AF-A0A166IYA2-F1
#
_cell.length_a   1.000
_cell.length_b   1.000
_cell.length_c   1.000
_cell.angle_alpha   90.00
_cell.angle_beta   90.00
_cell.angle_gamma   90.00
#
_symmetry.space_group_name_H-M   'P 1'
#
loop_
_entity.id
_entity.type
_entity.pdbx_description
1 polymer ?
#
loop_
_entity_poly.entity_id
_entity_poly.type
_entity_poly.pdbx_seq_one_letter_code
_entity_poly.pdbx_strand_id
1 'polypeptide(L)'
;MSNENNDFGSMPLDMIIEIMKAAVVDGFGNFFNLFKAWAQTKRGSEITHLLELFPVRDLYPARLLGNDSDVACFDKFFTIAERLQNADAIVYKRVHEFLGGVGNLDAHLIELDGLASGGHYLAMMACVALRFSFQKHVSSASIIPCLLQLYGDPHFDSRFESSLIHLQNIKEGVAAGGRGSASNSHATCPILHTGVDGRTKGVANGVCFLCDIFALSKVFMKG
;
A
#
# COMPACT_ATOMS: atom_id res chain seq x y z
N MET A 1 35.86 -17.30 26.87
CA MET A 1 35.02 -16.09 26.69
C MET A 1 33.72 -16.57 26.10
N SER A 2 32.66 -16.59 26.90
CA SER A 2 31.32 -17.06 26.54
C SER A 2 30.69 -16.11 25.51
N ASN A 3 30.17 -16.67 24.43
CA ASN A 3 29.35 -16.00 23.43
C ASN A 3 28.01 -15.57 24.06
N GLU A 4 27.89 -14.32 24.50
CA GLU A 4 26.63 -13.76 25.01
C GLU A 4 25.78 -13.03 23.94
N ASN A 5 26.14 -13.09 22.65
CA ASN A 5 25.50 -12.27 21.62
C ASN A 5 24.52 -12.98 20.66
N ASN A 6 23.95 -14.14 21.03
CA ASN A 6 23.03 -14.87 20.13
C ASN A 6 21.54 -14.76 20.47
N ASP A 7 21.15 -13.96 21.47
CA ASP A 7 19.78 -13.99 22.00
C ASP A 7 18.73 -13.46 21.00
N PHE A 8 19.11 -12.47 20.18
CA PHE A 8 18.20 -11.88 19.19
C PHE A 8 17.91 -12.78 17.99
N GLY A 9 18.87 -13.63 17.60
CA GLY A 9 18.70 -14.59 16.50
C GLY A 9 17.85 -15.80 16.88
N SER A 10 17.71 -16.11 18.17
CA SER A 10 16.90 -17.22 18.68
C SER A 10 15.47 -16.82 19.09
N MET A 11 15.16 -15.52 19.04
CA MET A 11 13.88 -15.01 19.52
C MET A 11 12.69 -15.48 18.64
N PRO A 12 11.53 -15.79 19.26
CA PRO A 12 10.28 -16.07 18.55
C PRO A 12 9.86 -14.95 17.59
N LEU A 13 9.22 -15.34 16.48
CA LEU A 13 8.92 -14.43 15.37
C LEU A 13 7.90 -13.34 15.75
N ASP A 14 6.92 -13.68 16.58
CA ASP A 14 5.93 -12.76 17.15
C ASP A 14 6.59 -11.66 17.97
N MET A 15 7.57 -12.01 18.82
CA MET A 15 8.34 -11.02 19.58
C MET A 15 9.16 -10.12 18.65
N ILE A 16 9.78 -10.68 17.61
CA ILE A 16 10.52 -9.90 16.60
C ILE A 16 9.60 -8.91 15.89
N ILE A 17 8.38 -9.32 15.53
CA ILE A 17 7.38 -8.44 14.90
C ILE A 17 7.04 -7.26 15.81
N GLU A 18 6.79 -7.50 17.10
CA GLU A 18 6.48 -6.43 18.05
C GLU A 18 7.65 -5.46 18.27
N ILE A 19 8.88 -5.97 18.36
CA ILE A 19 10.08 -5.12 18.44
C ILE A 19 10.24 -4.29 17.16
N MET A 20 10.02 -4.89 16.00
CA MET A 20 10.07 -4.18 14.72
C MET A 20 9.01 -3.07 14.64
N LYS A 21 7.77 -3.32 15.07
CA LYS A 21 6.73 -2.29 15.13
C LYS A 21 7.13 -1.13 16.04
N ALA A 22 7.70 -1.41 17.22
CA ALA A 22 8.20 -0.38 18.13
C ALA A 22 9.33 0.44 17.46
N ALA A 23 10.26 -0.22 16.78
CA ALA A 23 11.37 0.45 16.12
C ALA A 23 10.94 1.40 14.98
N VAL A 24 9.80 1.15 14.34
CA VAL A 24 9.25 2.07 13.32
C VAL A 24 8.85 3.41 13.95
N VAL A 25 8.33 3.41 15.18
CA VAL A 25 7.92 4.62 15.90
C VAL A 25 9.12 5.51 16.20
N ASP A 26 10.28 4.91 16.49
CA ASP A 26 11.53 5.62 16.76
C ASP A 26 12.25 6.11 15.48
N GLY A 27 11.77 5.74 14.30
CA GLY A 27 12.32 6.12 13.01
C GLY A 27 12.64 4.92 12.12
N PHE A 28 12.43 5.09 10.81
CA PHE A 28 12.57 3.98 9.87
C PHE A 28 14.02 3.46 9.75
N GLY A 29 15.02 4.32 9.96
CA GLY A 29 16.42 3.92 10.03
C GLY A 29 16.69 2.90 11.15
N ASN A 30 16.06 3.06 12.32
CA ASN A 30 16.18 2.12 13.43
C ASN A 30 15.54 0.78 13.10
N PHE A 31 14.30 0.82 12.57
CA PHE A 31 13.64 -0.38 12.04
C PHE A 31 14.51 -1.11 11.02
N PHE A 32 15.07 -0.41 10.03
CA PHE A 32 15.85 -1.03 8.97
C PHE A 32 17.15 -1.65 9.49
N ASN A 33 17.84 -0.97 10.41
CA ASN A 33 19.05 -1.51 11.02
C ASN A 33 18.75 -2.76 11.87
N LEU A 34 17.65 -2.75 12.61
CA LEU A 34 17.17 -3.91 13.37
C LEU A 34 16.82 -5.09 12.45
N PHE A 35 16.05 -4.82 11.39
CA PHE A 35 15.71 -5.81 10.36
C PHE A 35 16.95 -6.42 9.73
N LYS A 36 17.92 -5.58 9.36
CA LYS A 36 19.19 -6.04 8.78
C LYS A 36 19.98 -6.92 9.76
N ALA A 37 20.11 -6.51 11.02
CA ALA A 37 20.82 -7.26 12.04
C ALA A 37 20.16 -8.62 12.30
N TRP A 38 18.82 -8.64 12.41
CA TRP A 38 18.07 -9.88 12.53
C TRP A 38 18.25 -10.78 11.31
N ALA A 39 18.00 -10.26 10.10
CA ALA A 39 18.00 -11.00 8.85
C ALA A 39 19.36 -11.64 8.53
N GLN A 40 20.47 -11.05 8.96
CA GLN A 40 21.81 -11.62 8.82
C GLN A 40 21.98 -12.97 9.54
N THR A 41 21.15 -13.24 10.54
CA THR A 41 21.19 -14.49 11.32
C THR A 41 20.21 -15.55 10.81
N LYS A 42 19.45 -15.25 9.75
CA LYS A 42 18.29 -16.01 9.32
C LYS A 42 18.43 -16.54 7.90
N ARG A 43 17.69 -17.62 7.61
CA ARG A 43 17.54 -18.10 6.23
C ARG A 43 16.52 -17.23 5.48
N GLY A 44 16.63 -17.18 4.15
CA GLY A 44 15.69 -16.45 3.30
C GLY A 44 14.23 -16.79 3.57
N SER A 45 13.92 -18.08 3.79
CA SER A 45 12.56 -18.54 4.11
C SER A 45 12.00 -17.96 5.42
N GLU A 46 12.83 -17.76 6.44
CA GLU A 46 12.39 -17.16 7.71
C GLU A 46 12.12 -15.65 7.53
N ILE A 47 12.93 -14.98 6.70
CA ILE A 47 12.73 -13.57 6.37
C ILE A 47 11.44 -13.41 5.56
N THR A 48 11.19 -14.27 4.58
CA THR A 48 9.94 -14.29 3.84
C THR A 48 8.76 -14.51 4.79
N HIS A 49 8.85 -15.48 5.70
CA HIS A 49 7.78 -15.75 6.67
C HIS A 49 7.52 -14.57 7.62
N LEU A 50 8.57 -13.86 8.06
CA LEU A 50 8.41 -12.61 8.79
C LEU A 50 7.58 -11.60 8.00
N LEU A 51 7.92 -11.38 6.73
CA LEU A 51 7.28 -10.39 5.87
C LEU A 51 5.84 -10.78 5.48
N GLU A 52 5.49 -12.07 5.55
CA GLU A 52 4.11 -12.53 5.38
C GLU A 52 3.23 -12.22 6.60
N LEU A 53 3.82 -12.29 7.80
CA LEU A 53 3.13 -11.98 9.06
C LEU A 53 3.15 -10.49 9.40
N PHE A 54 4.17 -9.78 8.93
CA PHE A 54 4.33 -8.34 9.15
C PHE A 54 3.58 -7.57 8.05
N PRO A 55 2.59 -6.72 8.38
CA PRO A 55 1.84 -5.98 7.39
C PRO A 55 2.70 -4.87 6.76
N VAL A 56 3.41 -5.19 5.68
CA VAL A 56 4.36 -4.26 5.01
C VAL A 56 3.67 -2.99 4.52
N ARG A 57 2.40 -3.06 4.11
CA ARG A 57 1.59 -1.88 3.75
C ARG A 57 1.44 -0.83 4.86
N ASP A 58 1.53 -1.24 6.12
CA ASP A 58 1.43 -0.32 7.27
C ASP A 58 2.67 0.57 7.39
N LEU A 59 3.76 0.24 6.67
CA LEU A 59 4.97 1.04 6.64
C LEU A 59 4.91 2.21 5.66
N TYR A 60 3.96 2.26 4.71
CA TYR A 60 3.94 3.32 3.68
C TYR A 60 4.00 4.75 4.22
N PRO A 61 3.30 5.10 5.34
CA PRO A 61 3.41 6.43 5.94
C PRO A 61 4.84 6.79 6.39
N ALA A 62 5.68 5.81 6.74
CA ALA A 62 7.01 6.07 7.25
C ALA A 62 7.92 6.76 6.22
N ARG A 63 7.63 6.60 4.92
CA ARG A 63 8.35 7.33 3.87
C ARG A 63 8.04 8.82 3.86
N LEU A 64 6.87 9.23 4.34
CA LEU A 64 6.44 10.64 4.40
C LEU A 64 6.96 11.38 5.63
N LEU A 65 7.12 10.65 6.74
CA LEU A 65 7.40 11.22 8.06
C LEU A 65 8.89 11.24 8.41
N GLY A 66 9.70 10.47 7.68
CA GLY A 66 11.14 10.33 7.93
C GLY A 66 11.99 11.47 7.36
N ASN A 67 13.22 11.60 7.88
CA ASN A 67 14.25 12.42 7.25
C ASN A 67 14.84 11.73 5.99
N ASP A 68 15.75 12.39 5.27
CA ASP A 68 16.37 11.83 4.05
C ASP A 68 17.04 10.45 4.29
N SER A 69 17.61 10.23 5.47
CA SER A 69 18.20 8.94 5.83
C SER A 69 17.13 7.86 6.01
N ASP A 70 16.02 8.19 6.66
CA ASP A 70 14.88 7.29 6.82
C ASP A 70 14.28 6.91 5.47
N VAL A 71 14.13 7.88 4.55
CA VAL A 71 13.66 7.64 3.18
C VAL A 71 14.60 6.70 2.43
N ALA A 72 15.92 6.89 2.55
CA ALA A 72 16.89 5.99 1.93
C ALA A 72 16.85 4.57 2.52
N CYS A 73 16.62 4.43 3.82
CA CYS A 73 16.40 3.14 4.48
C CYS A 73 15.09 2.49 4.03
N PHE A 74 14.03 3.28 3.89
CA PHE A 74 12.73 2.86 3.37
C PHE A 74 12.84 2.28 1.96
N ASP A 75 13.43 3.03 1.03
CA ASP A 75 13.55 2.60 -0.37
C ASP A 75 14.40 1.32 -0.49
N LYS A 76 15.44 1.18 0.35
CA LYS A 76 16.24 -0.06 0.44
C LYS A 76 15.44 -1.24 0.98
N PHE A 77 14.70 -1.06 2.06
CA PHE A 77 13.85 -2.11 2.62
C PHE A 77 12.82 -2.59 1.60
N PHE A 78 12.12 -1.67 0.95
CA PHE A 78 11.11 -2.00 -0.05
C PHE A 78 11.70 -2.73 -1.28
N THR A 79 12.92 -2.37 -1.69
CA THR A 79 13.63 -3.11 -2.74
C THR A 79 13.97 -4.55 -2.32
N ILE A 80 14.31 -4.77 -1.04
CA ILE A 80 14.57 -6.12 -0.51
C ILE A 80 13.27 -6.92 -0.43
N ALA A 81 12.20 -6.34 0.12
CA ALA A 81 10.91 -6.99 0.27
C ALA A 81 10.29 -7.36 -1.10
N GLU A 82 10.41 -6.47 -2.10
CA GLU A 82 10.03 -6.76 -3.50
C GLU A 82 10.79 -7.97 -4.06
N ARG A 83 12.12 -8.05 -3.86
CA ARG A 83 12.93 -9.19 -4.30
C ARG A 83 12.54 -10.50 -3.62
N LEU A 84 12.04 -10.42 -2.38
CA LEU A 84 11.48 -11.54 -1.63
C LEU A 84 10.02 -11.85 -2.00
N GLN A 85 9.51 -11.23 -3.07
CA GLN A 85 8.15 -11.43 -3.59
C GLN A 85 7.03 -11.04 -2.60
N ASN A 86 7.30 -10.09 -1.69
CA ASN A 86 6.26 -9.55 -0.83
C ASN A 86 5.28 -8.70 -1.66
N ALA A 87 4.01 -9.08 -1.66
CA ALA A 87 2.99 -8.50 -2.52
C ALA A 87 2.74 -7.00 -2.25
N ASP A 88 2.71 -6.57 -0.98
CA ASP A 88 2.57 -5.16 -0.62
C ASP A 88 3.77 -4.35 -1.13
N ALA A 89 5.00 -4.85 -0.97
CA ALA A 89 6.19 -4.19 -1.49
C ALA A 89 6.18 -4.03 -3.02
N ILE A 90 5.72 -5.06 -3.75
CA ILE A 90 5.53 -4.98 -5.20
C ILE A 90 4.48 -3.92 -5.54
N VAL A 91 3.33 -3.91 -4.86
CA VAL A 91 2.29 -2.88 -5.09
C VAL A 91 2.86 -1.49 -4.87
N TYR A 92 3.57 -1.27 -3.76
CA TYR A 92 4.23 0.00 -3.47
C TYR A 92 5.14 0.42 -4.63
N LYS A 93 6.06 -0.46 -5.05
CA LYS A 93 7.06 -0.15 -6.07
C LYS A 93 6.42 0.15 -7.42
N ARG A 94 5.47 -0.67 -7.86
CA ARG A 94 4.81 -0.50 -9.16
C ARG A 94 3.94 0.75 -9.20
N VAL A 95 3.18 1.03 -8.14
CA VAL A 95 2.38 2.27 -8.05
C VAL A 95 3.29 3.49 -7.98
N HIS A 96 4.35 3.45 -7.16
CA HIS A 96 5.32 4.56 -7.04
C HIS A 96 6.00 4.86 -8.38
N GLU A 97 6.51 3.84 -9.06
CA GLU A 97 7.17 3.97 -10.37
C GLU A 97 6.19 4.44 -11.44
N PHE A 98 4.95 3.94 -11.45
CA PHE A 98 3.90 4.38 -12.37
C PHE A 98 3.62 5.88 -12.19
N LEU A 99 3.38 6.34 -10.96
CA LEU A 99 3.08 7.73 -10.66
C LEU A 99 4.28 8.65 -10.91
N GLY A 100 5.50 8.15 -10.70
CA GLY A 100 6.74 8.83 -11.02
C GLY A 100 7.06 8.87 -12.52
N GLY A 101 6.29 8.17 -13.38
CA GLY A 101 6.57 8.07 -14.81
C GLY A 101 7.85 7.29 -15.12
N VAL A 102 8.22 6.35 -14.26
CA VAL A 102 9.45 5.54 -14.37
C VAL A 102 9.14 4.15 -14.87
N GLY A 103 9.91 3.66 -15.84
CA GLY A 103 9.80 2.29 -16.36
C GLY A 103 8.69 2.12 -17.39
N ASN A 104 8.27 0.86 -17.60
CA ASN A 104 7.24 0.50 -18.56
C ASN A 104 5.88 0.40 -17.85
N LEU A 105 4.97 1.32 -18.16
CA LEU A 105 3.64 1.40 -17.54
C LEU A 105 2.82 0.12 -17.73
N ASP A 106 2.92 -0.52 -18.90
CA ASP A 106 2.20 -1.78 -19.18
C ASP A 106 2.77 -2.93 -18.34
N ALA A 107 4.10 -2.97 -18.15
CA ALA A 107 4.73 -3.98 -17.29
C ALA A 107 4.29 -3.83 -15.84
N HIS A 108 4.17 -2.59 -15.34
CA HIS A 108 3.66 -2.34 -14.00
C HIS A 108 2.22 -2.82 -13.82
N LEU A 109 1.35 -2.59 -14.80
CA LEU A 109 -0.02 -3.08 -14.78
C LEU A 109 -0.09 -4.61 -14.84
N ILE A 110 0.74 -5.26 -15.66
CA ILE A 110 0.79 -6.73 -15.77
C ILE A 110 1.16 -7.37 -14.43
N GLU A 111 2.16 -6.83 -13.73
CA GLU A 111 2.55 -7.37 -12.43
C GLU A 111 1.45 -7.18 -11.37
N LEU A 112 0.81 -6.02 -11.35
CA LEU A 112 -0.33 -5.77 -10.46
C LEU A 112 -1.52 -6.68 -10.79
N ASP A 113 -1.78 -6.96 -12.07
CA ASP A 113 -2.81 -7.91 -12.50
C ASP A 113 -2.50 -9.34 -12.06
N GLY A 114 -1.23 -9.74 -12.09
CA GLY A 114 -0.77 -11.03 -11.58
C GLY A 114 -1.09 -11.17 -10.09
N LEU A 115 -0.75 -10.15 -9.28
CA LEU A 115 -1.08 -10.12 -7.86
C LEU A 115 -2.59 -10.08 -7.59
N ALA A 116 -3.32 -9.26 -8.34
CA ALA A 116 -4.77 -9.16 -8.24
C ALA A 116 -5.43 -10.51 -8.56
N SER A 117 -5.02 -11.18 -9.63
CA SER A 117 -5.49 -12.52 -10.02
C SER A 117 -5.18 -13.57 -8.95
N GLY A 118 -4.10 -13.39 -8.19
CA GLY A 118 -3.73 -14.19 -7.03
C GLY A 118 -4.53 -13.90 -5.75
N GLY A 119 -5.51 -12.99 -5.79
CA GLY A 119 -6.35 -12.64 -4.63
C GLY A 119 -5.80 -11.51 -3.77
N HIS A 120 -4.75 -10.81 -4.19
CA HIS A 120 -4.19 -9.70 -3.42
C HIS A 120 -5.06 -8.44 -3.52
N TYR A 121 -5.86 -8.19 -2.49
CA TYR A 121 -6.87 -7.11 -2.48
C TYR A 121 -6.30 -5.71 -2.76
N LEU A 122 -5.16 -5.35 -2.15
CA LEU A 122 -4.54 -4.05 -2.38
C LEU A 122 -4.05 -3.89 -3.83
N ALA A 123 -3.64 -4.99 -4.48
CA ALA A 123 -3.27 -4.97 -5.89
C ALA A 123 -4.50 -4.78 -6.80
N MET A 124 -5.64 -5.39 -6.47
CA MET A 124 -6.91 -5.16 -7.19
C MET A 124 -7.30 -3.68 -7.14
N MET A 125 -7.25 -3.08 -5.95
CA MET A 125 -7.49 -1.65 -5.73
C MET A 125 -6.52 -0.77 -6.56
N ALA A 126 -5.22 -1.07 -6.51
CA ALA A 126 -4.20 -0.37 -7.27
C ALA A 126 -4.44 -0.46 -8.79
N CYS A 127 -4.73 -1.66 -9.29
CA CYS A 127 -5.05 -1.91 -10.70
C CYS A 127 -6.21 -1.05 -11.20
N VAL A 128 -7.30 -0.98 -10.44
CA VAL A 128 -8.46 -0.17 -10.79
C VAL A 128 -8.11 1.32 -10.80
N ALA A 129 -7.47 1.81 -9.73
CA ALA A 129 -7.11 3.22 -9.59
C ALA A 129 -6.12 3.70 -10.68
N LEU A 130 -5.12 2.89 -11.03
CA LEU A 130 -4.16 3.20 -12.09
C LEU A 130 -4.82 3.22 -13.46
N ARG A 131 -5.70 2.25 -13.77
CA ARG A 131 -6.45 2.24 -15.04
C ARG A 131 -7.38 3.44 -15.16
N PHE A 132 -8.03 3.87 -14.08
CA PHE A 132 -8.79 5.13 -14.06
C PHE A 132 -7.91 6.34 -14.39
N SER A 133 -6.67 6.34 -13.93
CA SER A 133 -5.74 7.45 -14.14
C SER A 133 -5.09 7.44 -15.53
N PHE A 134 -5.07 6.28 -16.18
CA PHE A 134 -4.46 6.06 -17.50
C PHE A 134 -5.48 5.79 -18.62
N GLN A 135 -6.75 6.14 -18.41
CA GLN A 135 -7.86 5.87 -19.36
C GLN A 135 -7.62 6.34 -20.80
N LYS A 136 -6.75 7.34 -21.02
CA LYS A 136 -6.39 7.78 -22.37
C LYS A 136 -5.64 6.72 -23.19
N HIS A 137 -5.05 5.74 -22.50
CA HIS A 137 -4.17 4.73 -23.08
C HIS A 137 -4.68 3.30 -22.86
N VAL A 138 -5.68 3.10 -22.00
CA VAL A 138 -6.30 1.79 -21.76
C VAL A 138 -7.79 1.84 -22.05
N SER A 139 -8.32 0.83 -22.73
CA SER A 139 -9.76 0.72 -22.97
C SER A 139 -10.54 0.71 -21.65
N SER A 140 -11.63 1.48 -21.58
CA SER A 140 -12.55 1.48 -20.42
C SER A 140 -13.10 0.07 -20.13
N ALA A 141 -13.18 -0.80 -21.14
CA ALA A 141 -13.59 -2.19 -20.98
C ALA A 141 -12.60 -3.02 -20.14
N SER A 142 -11.31 -2.64 -20.09
CA SER A 142 -10.29 -3.34 -19.30
C SER A 142 -10.43 -3.13 -17.78
N ILE A 143 -11.20 -2.12 -17.36
CA ILE A 143 -11.46 -1.81 -15.95
C ILE A 143 -12.54 -2.74 -15.38
N ILE A 144 -13.48 -3.19 -16.22
CA ILE A 144 -14.65 -3.96 -15.79
C ILE A 144 -14.25 -5.26 -15.07
N PRO A 145 -13.34 -6.10 -15.59
CA PRO A 145 -12.93 -7.32 -14.88
C PRO A 145 -12.33 -7.04 -13.51
N CYS A 146 -11.52 -5.98 -13.38
CA CYS A 146 -10.92 -5.59 -12.12
C CYS A 146 -11.97 -5.09 -11.11
N LEU A 147 -12.97 -4.33 -11.57
CA LEU A 147 -14.09 -3.92 -10.73
C LEU A 147 -14.92 -5.13 -10.26
N LEU A 148 -15.26 -6.05 -11.16
CA LEU A 148 -16.00 -7.25 -10.80
C LEU A 148 -15.25 -8.09 -9.76
N GLN A 149 -13.93 -8.20 -9.92
CA GLN A 149 -13.08 -8.90 -8.95
C GLN A 149 -13.06 -8.19 -7.59
N LEU A 150 -12.91 -6.86 -7.59
CA LEU A 150 -12.86 -6.06 -6.37
C LEU A 150 -14.19 -6.12 -5.58
N TYR A 151 -15.32 -5.91 -6.27
CA TYR A 151 -16.65 -5.94 -5.64
C TYR A 151 -17.15 -7.36 -5.37
N GLY A 152 -16.60 -8.36 -6.05
CA GLY A 152 -16.86 -9.77 -5.77
C GLY A 152 -16.10 -10.31 -4.56
N ASP A 153 -15.19 -9.53 -3.97
CA ASP A 153 -14.44 -9.92 -2.79
C ASP A 153 -15.33 -9.92 -1.52
N PRO A 154 -15.36 -11.00 -0.73
CA PRO A 154 -16.27 -11.14 0.40
C PRO A 154 -15.95 -10.21 1.58
N HIS A 155 -14.80 -9.56 1.56
CA HIS A 155 -14.35 -8.62 2.58
C HIS A 155 -14.16 -7.21 1.99
N PHE A 156 -14.86 -6.89 0.90
CA PHE A 156 -14.80 -5.57 0.28
C PHE A 156 -15.07 -4.46 1.31
N ASP A 157 -16.20 -4.53 2.01
CA ASP A 157 -16.64 -3.47 2.95
C ASP A 157 -15.65 -3.21 4.08
N SER A 158 -14.93 -4.25 4.54
CA SER A 158 -13.99 -4.12 5.66
C SER A 158 -12.58 -3.70 5.24
N ARG A 159 -12.23 -3.84 3.96
CA ARG A 159 -10.87 -3.59 3.45
C ARG A 159 -10.75 -2.38 2.52
N PHE A 160 -11.86 -1.89 1.98
CA PHE A 160 -11.86 -0.84 0.97
C PHE A 160 -11.22 0.45 1.49
N GLU A 161 -11.71 0.99 2.61
CA GLU A 161 -11.25 2.27 3.17
C GLU A 161 -9.77 2.22 3.55
N SER A 162 -9.34 1.18 4.26
CA SER A 162 -7.93 1.03 4.66
C SER A 162 -7.00 0.91 3.44
N SER A 163 -7.39 0.12 2.44
CA SER A 163 -6.62 -0.02 1.19
C SER A 163 -6.53 1.29 0.40
N LEU A 164 -7.61 2.08 0.40
CA LEU A 164 -7.63 3.40 -0.21
C LEU A 164 -6.62 4.34 0.44
N ILE A 165 -6.55 4.34 1.78
CA ILE A 165 -5.58 5.12 2.56
C ILE A 165 -4.14 4.70 2.21
N HIS A 166 -3.85 3.40 2.10
CA HIS A 166 -2.51 2.95 1.70
C HIS A 166 -2.12 3.45 0.29
N LEU A 167 -3.03 3.44 -0.68
CA LEU A 167 -2.75 3.99 -2.01
C LEU A 167 -2.53 5.51 -2.00
N GLN A 168 -3.28 6.24 -1.16
CA GLN A 168 -3.07 7.68 -0.95
C GLN A 168 -1.68 7.97 -0.37
N ASN A 169 -1.23 7.19 0.63
CA ASN A 169 0.12 7.32 1.19
C ASN A 169 1.22 7.17 0.12
N ILE A 170 1.04 6.24 -0.85
CA ILE A 170 1.98 6.10 -1.97
C ILE A 170 1.97 7.35 -2.85
N LYS A 171 0.79 7.85 -3.22
CA LYS A 171 0.63 9.07 -4.03
C LYS A 171 1.33 10.25 -3.39
N GLU A 172 1.08 10.47 -2.10
CA GLU A 172 1.70 11.54 -1.32
C GLU A 172 3.21 11.36 -1.26
N GLY A 173 3.70 10.12 -1.08
CA GLY A 173 5.13 9.82 -1.07
C GLY A 173 5.83 10.21 -2.37
N VAL A 174 5.17 9.97 -3.51
CA VAL A 174 5.67 10.41 -4.83
C VAL A 174 5.66 11.94 -4.93
N ALA A 175 4.58 12.60 -4.50
CA ALA A 175 4.45 14.06 -4.55
C ALA A 175 5.46 14.79 -3.65
N ALA A 176 5.76 14.26 -2.45
CA ALA A 176 6.75 14.83 -1.54
C ALA A 176 8.17 14.87 -2.12
N GLY A 177 8.51 13.92 -3.01
CA GLY A 177 9.76 13.92 -3.78
C GLY A 177 9.86 15.03 -4.82
N GLY A 178 8.76 15.72 -5.12
CA GLY A 178 8.69 16.86 -6.03
C GLY A 178 7.81 17.98 -5.45
N ARG A 179 8.32 18.70 -4.44
CA ARG A 179 7.72 19.90 -3.79
C ARG A 179 6.28 20.24 -4.23
N GLY A 180 5.29 19.89 -3.41
CA GLY A 180 3.94 20.41 -3.56
C GLY A 180 2.93 19.78 -2.60
N SER A 181 2.54 20.58 -1.61
CA SER A 181 1.48 20.41 -0.59
C SER A 181 0.42 19.33 -0.87
N ALA A 182 0.23 18.44 0.10
CA ALA A 182 -0.98 17.61 0.19
C ALA A 182 -2.22 18.50 0.28
N SER A 183 -3.16 18.31 -0.65
CA SER A 183 -4.52 18.82 -0.50
C SER A 183 -5.38 17.73 0.09
N ASN A 184 -5.86 17.92 1.32
CA ASN A 184 -6.94 17.11 1.90
C ASN A 184 -8.22 17.37 1.12
N SER A 185 -8.46 16.62 0.04
CA SER A 185 -9.75 16.59 -0.62
C SER A 185 -10.65 15.62 0.13
N HIS A 186 -11.43 16.13 1.09
CA HIS A 186 -12.64 15.43 1.52
C HIS A 186 -13.57 15.32 0.30
N ALA A 187 -13.61 14.13 -0.30
CA ALA A 187 -14.53 13.85 -1.40
C ALA A 187 -15.95 13.73 -0.84
N THR A 188 -16.72 14.82 -0.89
CA THR A 188 -18.17 14.77 -0.72
C THR A 188 -18.81 14.10 -1.94
N CYS A 189 -19.70 13.12 -1.71
CA CYS A 189 -20.29 12.35 -2.79
C CYS A 189 -21.24 13.22 -3.66
N PRO A 190 -21.07 13.25 -5.00
CA PRO A 190 -21.86 14.11 -5.88
C PRO A 190 -23.34 13.70 -6.01
N ILE A 191 -23.71 12.50 -5.55
CA ILE A 191 -25.08 11.95 -5.71
C ILE A 191 -25.96 12.23 -4.48
N LEU A 192 -25.38 12.36 -3.29
CA LEU A 192 -26.13 12.66 -2.07
C LEU A 192 -26.58 14.14 -1.97
N HIS A 193 -26.30 14.95 -3.00
CA HIS A 193 -26.68 16.37 -3.07
C HIS A 193 -28.01 16.65 -3.78
N THR A 194 -28.65 15.65 -4.41
CA THR A 194 -30.00 15.82 -4.96
C THR A 194 -31.02 15.44 -3.90
N GLY A 195 -31.60 16.46 -3.28
CA GLY A 195 -32.41 16.35 -2.08
C GLY A 195 -33.56 15.35 -2.16
N VAL A 196 -33.66 14.53 -1.11
CA VAL A 196 -34.91 13.97 -0.61
C VAL A 196 -34.81 13.99 0.90
N ASP A 197 -35.65 14.81 1.55
CA ASP A 197 -35.86 14.80 2.99
C ASP A 197 -36.26 13.38 3.44
N GLY A 198 -35.36 12.72 4.14
CA GLY A 198 -35.59 11.37 4.66
C GLY A 198 -34.74 11.11 5.88
N ARG A 199 -35.29 11.39 7.07
CA ARG A 199 -34.74 10.91 8.33
C ARG A 199 -34.61 9.38 8.28
N THR A 200 -33.40 8.88 8.19
CA THR A 200 -33.03 7.53 8.66
C THR A 200 -31.76 7.62 9.49
N LYS A 201 -31.95 7.64 10.82
CA LYS A 201 -30.93 7.15 11.74
C LYS A 201 -30.80 5.64 11.49
N GLY A 202 -29.62 5.21 11.05
CA GLY A 202 -29.23 3.79 11.04
C GLY A 202 -28.62 3.35 9.71
N VAL A 203 -27.28 3.19 9.73
CA VAL A 203 -26.46 2.07 9.24
C VAL A 203 -25.08 2.65 8.90
N ALA A 204 -24.05 2.14 9.55
CA ALA A 204 -22.67 2.58 9.42
C ALA A 204 -22.23 2.55 7.95
N ASN A 205 -21.94 3.74 7.42
CA ASN A 205 -21.20 4.10 6.21
C ASN A 205 -21.44 3.24 4.95
N GLY A 206 -22.70 3.19 4.51
CA GLY A 206 -23.06 2.81 3.14
C GLY A 206 -22.68 3.90 2.13
N VAL A 207 -21.42 3.91 1.70
CA VAL A 207 -20.96 4.67 0.55
C VAL A 207 -21.47 3.96 -0.71
N CYS A 208 -22.18 4.66 -1.61
CA CYS A 208 -22.74 3.98 -2.79
C CYS A 208 -21.63 3.60 -3.78
N PHE A 209 -21.84 2.55 -4.60
CA PHE A 209 -20.93 2.07 -5.64
C PHE A 209 -20.29 3.20 -6.48
N LEU A 210 -21.05 4.26 -6.78
CA LEU A 210 -20.56 5.40 -7.53
C LEU A 210 -19.62 6.30 -6.72
N CYS A 211 -19.83 6.45 -5.41
CA CYS A 211 -18.91 7.16 -4.54
C CYS A 211 -17.58 6.37 -4.38
N ASP A 212 -17.61 5.03 -4.34
CA ASP A 212 -16.40 4.19 -4.31
C ASP A 212 -15.58 4.29 -5.61
N ILE A 213 -16.26 4.21 -6.76
CA ILE A 213 -15.64 4.45 -8.07
C ILE A 213 -15.05 5.86 -8.11
N PHE A 214 -15.80 6.86 -7.62
CA PHE A 214 -15.31 8.23 -7.56
C PHE A 214 -14.05 8.32 -6.70
N ALA A 215 -14.05 7.72 -5.51
CA ALA A 215 -12.89 7.67 -4.62
C ALA A 215 -11.69 7.05 -5.34
N LEU A 216 -11.84 5.85 -5.91
CA LEU A 216 -10.80 5.17 -6.68
C LEU A 216 -10.27 5.99 -7.86
N SER A 217 -11.17 6.64 -8.62
CA SER A 217 -10.78 7.47 -9.76
C SER A 217 -9.97 8.69 -9.33
N LYS A 218 -10.21 9.22 -8.12
CA LYS A 218 -9.56 10.42 -7.60
C LYS A 218 -8.23 10.14 -6.89
N VAL A 219 -7.97 8.89 -6.48
CA VAL A 219 -6.75 8.53 -5.73
C VAL A 219 -5.51 9.01 -6.48
N PHE A 220 -5.38 8.77 -7.78
CA PHE A 220 -4.17 9.15 -8.54
C PHE A 220 -4.36 10.28 -9.56
N MET A 221 -5.59 10.78 -9.75
CA MET A 221 -5.80 11.97 -10.59
C MET A 221 -5.17 13.22 -9.94
N LYS A 222 -4.56 14.06 -10.78
CA LYS A 222 -4.10 15.40 -10.38
C LYS A 222 -5.33 16.30 -10.14
N GLY A 223 -5.37 16.96 -8.98
CA GLY A 223 -6.30 18.04 -8.69
C GLY A 223 -5.92 19.32 -9.41
#